data_AF-A0A846W7T9-F1
#
_entry.id   AF-A0A846W7T9-F1
#
_cell.length_a   1.000
_cell.length_b   1.000
_cell.length_c   1.000
_cell.angle_alpha   90.00
_cell.angle_beta   90.00
_cell.angle_gamma   90.00
#
_symmetry.space_group_name_H-M   'P 1'
#
loop_
_entity.id
_entity.type
_entity.pdbx_description
1 polymer ?
#
loop_
_entity_poly.entity_id
_entity_poly.type
_entity_poly.pdbx_seq_one_letter_code
_entity_poly.pdbx_strand_id
1 'polypeptide(L)'
;MTHSEDTPESIVVIGPDGRPVTVPADSDAAAEYTAQVVDGDKKADDDRDESAESLADMVEQPAKVMRIGTMIKQLLEEVRAAPLDDASRSRLKDIHKSSVRELEQGLAPELREELERLTLPFTDESVPSDAELRIAQAQLVGWLEGLFHGIQTALFAQQMAARAQLEQMRQGALPPGMHAADGKAGHGHVGGGQYL
;
A
#
# COMPACT_ATOMS: atom_id res chain seq x y z
N MET A 1 51.42 -19.70 -2.27
CA MET A 1 50.54 -19.15 -3.32
C MET A 1 49.12 -19.53 -2.93
N THR A 2 48.35 -18.58 -2.41
CA THR A 2 46.95 -18.78 -2.02
C THR A 2 46.13 -17.79 -2.83
N HIS A 3 45.30 -18.31 -3.74
CA HIS A 3 44.35 -17.51 -4.52
C HIS A 3 43.20 -17.09 -3.60
N SER A 4 42.96 -15.78 -3.52
CA SER A 4 41.72 -15.23 -2.98
C SER A 4 40.61 -15.43 -4.02
N GLU A 5 39.51 -16.05 -3.61
CA GLU A 5 38.28 -16.14 -4.42
C GLU A 5 37.56 -14.79 -4.36
N ASP A 6 37.38 -14.18 -5.53
CA ASP A 6 36.68 -12.92 -5.74
C ASP A 6 35.18 -13.23 -5.85
N THR A 7 34.40 -12.87 -4.83
CA THR A 7 32.93 -12.98 -4.86
C THR A 7 32.36 -12.01 -5.89
N PRO A 8 31.55 -12.45 -6.86
CA PRO A 8 31.01 -11.54 -7.87
C PRO A 8 29.97 -10.58 -7.26
N GLU A 9 30.23 -9.27 -7.33
CA GLU A 9 29.35 -8.19 -6.82
C GLU A 9 28.04 -8.00 -7.60
N SER A 10 27.79 -8.80 -8.65
CA SER A 10 26.56 -8.72 -9.43
C SER A 10 26.15 -10.05 -10.05
N ILE A 11 24.84 -10.31 -10.05
CA ILE A 11 24.23 -11.50 -10.68
C ILE A 11 23.61 -11.05 -12.00
N VAL A 12 23.98 -11.73 -13.09
CA VAL A 12 23.40 -11.52 -14.43
C VAL A 12 22.23 -12.48 -14.61
N VAL A 13 21.02 -11.95 -14.71
CA VAL A 13 19.80 -12.73 -15.01
C VAL A 13 19.39 -12.47 -16.45
N ILE A 14 19.10 -13.52 -17.21
CA ILE A 14 18.60 -13.41 -18.59
C ILE A 14 17.08 -13.30 -18.53
N GLY A 15 16.54 -12.16 -18.97
CA GLY A 15 15.11 -11.90 -19.02
C GLY A 15 14.36 -12.75 -20.07
N PRO A 16 13.01 -12.78 -20.03
CA PRO A 16 12.17 -13.56 -20.95
C PRO A 16 12.28 -13.11 -22.42
N ASP A 17 12.87 -11.94 -22.68
CA ASP A 17 13.21 -11.37 -23.98
C ASP A 17 14.66 -11.68 -24.43
N GLY A 18 15.41 -12.46 -23.65
CA GLY A 18 16.77 -12.90 -23.97
C GLY A 18 17.86 -11.85 -23.73
N ARG A 19 17.54 -10.72 -23.08
CA ARG A 19 18.52 -9.67 -22.76
C ARG A 19 19.07 -9.84 -21.34
N PRO A 20 20.40 -9.74 -21.14
CA PRO A 20 21.01 -9.85 -19.82
C PRO A 20 20.80 -8.57 -19.00
N VAL A 21 20.32 -8.72 -17.76
CA VAL A 21 20.17 -7.64 -16.77
C VAL A 21 21.04 -7.96 -15.56
N THR A 22 21.84 -6.99 -15.11
CA THR A 22 22.74 -7.12 -13.94
C THR A 22 22.07 -6.56 -12.69
N VAL A 23 21.95 -7.38 -11.65
CA VAL A 23 21.43 -6.96 -10.33
C VAL A 23 22.58 -6.93 -9.30
N PRO A 24 22.75 -5.86 -8.52
CA PRO A 24 23.74 -5.81 -7.43
C PRO A 24 23.39 -6.81 -6.32
N ALA A 25 24.39 -7.52 -5.78
CA ALA A 25 24.16 -8.59 -4.81
C ALA A 25 23.75 -8.11 -3.39
N ASP A 26 24.00 -6.83 -3.07
CA ASP A 26 23.69 -6.23 -1.76
C ASP A 26 22.68 -5.08 -1.91
N SER A 27 21.40 -5.42 -2.00
CA SER A 27 20.32 -4.50 -1.68
C SER A 27 19.12 -5.31 -1.20
N ASP A 28 18.77 -5.11 0.08
CA ASP A 28 17.54 -5.56 0.71
C ASP A 28 16.36 -5.51 -0.26
N ALA A 29 15.78 -6.67 -0.52
CA ALA A 29 14.65 -6.85 -1.43
C ALA A 29 13.37 -6.24 -0.84
N ALA A 30 13.23 -4.93 -1.01
CA ALA A 30 12.01 -4.17 -0.77
C ALA A 30 11.85 -3.11 -1.87
N ALA A 31 11.34 -3.54 -3.04
CA ALA A 31 10.94 -2.79 -4.25
C ALA A 31 11.31 -3.69 -5.44
N GLU A 32 10.49 -4.11 -6.40
CA GLU A 32 9.22 -3.64 -6.94
C GLU A 32 8.59 -4.86 -7.63
N TYR A 33 7.38 -5.28 -7.21
CA TYR A 33 6.53 -6.09 -8.09
C TYR A 33 5.68 -5.12 -8.90
N THR A 34 6.18 -4.67 -10.05
CA THR A 34 5.35 -3.99 -11.05
C THR A 34 4.59 -5.05 -11.82
N ALA A 35 3.30 -5.19 -11.49
CA ALA A 35 2.36 -5.96 -12.27
C ALA A 35 2.25 -5.33 -13.67
N GLN A 36 2.75 -6.03 -14.68
CA GLN A 36 2.59 -5.68 -16.08
C GLN A 36 1.14 -5.93 -16.50
N VAL A 37 0.39 -4.85 -16.73
CA VAL A 37 -0.98 -4.89 -17.25
C VAL A 37 -0.94 -5.28 -18.72
N VAL A 38 -1.59 -6.39 -19.05
CA VAL A 38 -1.83 -6.84 -20.43
C VAL A 38 -2.92 -5.96 -21.03
N ASP A 39 -2.61 -5.38 -22.19
CA ASP A 39 -3.51 -4.57 -23.02
C ASP A 39 -4.72 -5.42 -23.46
N GLY A 40 -5.92 -4.97 -23.08
CA GLY A 40 -7.16 -5.72 -23.26
C GLY A 40 -8.39 -4.85 -23.07
N ASP A 41 -8.60 -3.95 -24.03
CA ASP A 41 -9.87 -3.31 -24.40
C ASP A 41 -10.58 -2.37 -23.38
N LYS A 42 -11.21 -1.34 -23.94
CA LYS A 42 -11.76 -0.17 -23.25
C LYS A 42 -13.01 -0.51 -22.44
N LYS A 43 -12.85 -0.63 -21.12
CA LYS A 43 -13.85 -0.32 -20.06
C LYS A 43 -13.21 -0.60 -18.68
N ALA A 44 -12.49 0.36 -18.11
CA ALA A 44 -11.84 0.17 -16.80
C ALA A 44 -11.59 1.49 -16.04
N ASP A 45 -12.44 2.50 -16.25
CA ASP A 45 -12.34 3.79 -15.55
C ASP A 45 -13.39 3.94 -14.44
N ASP A 46 -14.37 3.03 -14.37
CA ASP A 46 -15.46 3.02 -13.37
C ASP A 46 -15.14 2.05 -12.20
N ASP A 47 -14.58 0.88 -12.49
CA ASP A 47 -14.33 -0.17 -11.48
C ASP A 47 -13.26 0.20 -10.44
N ARG A 48 -12.35 1.13 -10.73
CA ARG A 48 -11.26 1.49 -9.80
C ARG A 48 -11.72 2.43 -8.69
N ASP A 49 -12.62 3.36 -8.98
CA ASP A 49 -13.19 4.24 -7.95
C ASP A 49 -14.07 3.44 -6.98
N GLU A 50 -14.89 2.51 -7.50
CA GLU A 50 -15.70 1.61 -6.67
C GLU A 50 -14.83 0.71 -5.77
N SER A 51 -13.69 0.21 -6.27
CA SER A 51 -12.84 -0.72 -5.52
C SER A 51 -12.22 -0.11 -4.26
N ALA A 52 -11.89 1.18 -4.28
CA ALA A 52 -11.21 1.86 -3.19
C ALA A 52 -12.20 2.48 -2.19
N GLU A 53 -13.40 2.91 -2.63
CA GLU A 53 -14.52 3.17 -1.72
C GLU A 53 -14.94 1.86 -1.02
N SER A 54 -15.01 0.76 -1.77
CA SER A 54 -15.29 -0.57 -1.22
C SER A 54 -14.30 -0.99 -0.15
N LEU A 55 -12.98 -0.76 -0.33
CA LEU A 55 -11.97 -1.10 0.67
C LEU A 55 -12.09 -0.25 1.95
N ALA A 56 -12.39 1.04 1.84
CA ALA A 56 -12.62 1.89 3.00
C ALA A 56 -13.90 1.49 3.76
N ASP A 57 -14.93 1.06 3.02
CA ASP A 57 -16.20 0.56 3.55
C ASP A 57 -16.08 -0.81 4.25
N MET A 58 -15.00 -1.57 3.98
CA MET A 58 -14.73 -2.82 4.70
C MET A 58 -14.43 -2.59 6.19
N VAL A 59 -14.13 -1.36 6.62
CA VAL A 59 -13.88 -1.01 8.02
C VAL A 59 -15.01 -0.13 8.54
N GLU A 60 -16.07 -0.77 9.05
CA GLU A 60 -17.26 -0.10 9.57
C GLU A 60 -16.97 0.88 10.73
N GLN A 61 -15.96 0.58 11.57
CA GLN A 61 -15.59 1.41 12.72
C GLN A 61 -14.07 1.66 12.79
N PRO A 62 -13.51 2.53 11.92
CA PRO A 62 -12.06 2.72 11.81
C PRO A 62 -11.41 3.13 13.13
N ALA A 63 -12.03 4.08 13.85
CA ALA A 63 -11.52 4.56 15.13
C ALA A 63 -11.50 3.49 16.23
N LYS A 64 -12.43 2.53 16.21
CA LYS A 64 -12.45 1.41 17.16
C LYS A 64 -11.34 0.42 16.82
N VAL A 65 -11.24 0.01 15.56
CA VAL A 65 -10.23 -0.92 15.06
C VAL A 65 -8.81 -0.39 15.32
N MET A 66 -8.55 0.89 15.03
CA MET A 66 -7.24 1.51 15.31
C MET A 66 -6.88 1.52 16.80
N ARG A 67 -7.86 1.78 17.67
CA ARG A 67 -7.64 1.80 19.12
C ARG A 67 -7.28 0.41 19.65
N ILE A 68 -7.98 -0.62 19.18
CA ILE A 68 -7.70 -2.00 19.55
C ILE A 68 -6.35 -2.44 18.98
N GLY A 69 -6.05 -2.13 17.72
CA GLY A 69 -4.76 -2.44 17.11
C GLY A 69 -3.58 -1.83 17.87
N THR A 70 -3.70 -0.55 18.27
CA THR A 70 -2.68 0.13 19.08
C THR A 70 -2.51 -0.53 20.46
N MET A 71 -3.61 -0.91 21.11
CA MET A 71 -3.57 -1.63 22.38
C MET A 71 -2.85 -2.99 22.23
N ILE A 72 -3.18 -3.78 21.21
CA ILE A 72 -2.52 -5.07 20.94
C ILE A 72 -1.02 -4.86 20.69
N LYS A 73 -0.65 -3.84 19.91
CA LYS A 73 0.75 -3.50 19.63
C LYS A 73 1.54 -3.18 20.91
N GLN A 74 0.97 -2.38 21.82
CA GLN A 74 1.59 -2.09 23.11
C GLN A 74 1.73 -3.34 23.98
N LEU A 75 0.71 -4.20 24.02
CA LEU A 75 0.80 -5.47 24.74
C LEU A 75 1.89 -6.39 24.16
N LEU A 76 2.05 -6.42 22.84
CA LEU A 76 3.10 -7.20 22.17
C LEU A 76 4.48 -6.71 22.55
N GLU A 77 4.66 -5.39 22.65
CA GLU A 77 5.90 -4.77 23.12
C GLU A 77 6.20 -5.16 24.57
N GLU A 78 5.20 -5.18 25.45
CA GLU A 78 5.35 -5.63 26.85
C GLU A 78 5.80 -7.09 26.95
N VAL A 79 5.20 -8.02 26.17
CA VAL A 79 5.63 -9.44 26.17
C VAL A 79 7.05 -9.60 25.64
N ARG A 80 7.52 -8.69 24.77
CA ARG A 80 8.90 -8.71 24.26
C ARG A 80 9.89 -8.12 25.28
N ALA A 81 9.44 -7.24 26.15
CA ALA A 81 10.30 -6.52 27.09
C ALA A 81 10.74 -7.39 28.28
N ALA A 82 9.87 -8.26 28.79
CA ALA A 82 10.19 -9.13 29.92
C ALA A 82 9.36 -10.44 29.91
N PRO A 83 9.88 -11.52 30.53
CA PRO A 83 9.11 -12.76 30.72
C PRO A 83 7.87 -12.54 31.58
N LEU A 84 6.78 -13.23 31.26
CA LEU A 84 5.52 -13.14 32.00
C LEU A 84 5.30 -14.33 32.93
N ASP A 85 4.64 -14.08 34.06
CA ASP A 85 4.13 -15.13 34.93
C ASP A 85 2.82 -15.76 34.40
N ASP A 86 2.43 -16.90 34.94
CA ASP A 86 1.27 -17.66 34.48
C ASP A 86 -0.04 -16.85 34.56
N ALA A 87 -0.18 -16.03 35.60
CA ALA A 87 -1.35 -15.17 35.78
C ALA A 87 -1.45 -14.10 34.69
N SER A 88 -0.32 -13.45 34.36
CA SER A 88 -0.25 -12.45 33.29
C SER A 88 -0.50 -13.07 31.92
N ARG A 89 0.04 -14.27 31.66
CA ARG A 89 -0.22 -15.01 30.41
C ARG A 89 -1.68 -15.41 30.25
N SER A 90 -2.31 -15.88 31.33
CA SER A 90 -3.75 -16.18 31.33
C SER A 90 -4.58 -14.93 31.05
N ARG A 91 -4.24 -13.80 31.68
CA ARG A 91 -4.91 -12.52 31.43
C ARG A 91 -4.74 -12.08 29.97
N LEU A 92 -3.55 -12.26 29.40
CA LEU A 92 -3.26 -11.85 28.04
C LEU A 92 -3.99 -12.70 26.99
N LYS A 93 -4.16 -14.00 27.26
CA LYS A 93 -5.02 -14.89 26.48
C LYS A 93 -6.46 -14.37 26.42
N ASP A 94 -7.01 -13.98 27.56
CA ASP A 94 -8.38 -13.44 27.63
C ASP A 94 -8.51 -12.11 26.90
N ILE A 95 -7.52 -11.21 27.06
CA ILE A 95 -7.46 -9.94 26.33
C ILE A 95 -7.38 -10.18 24.83
N HIS A 96 -6.58 -11.14 24.36
CA HIS A 96 -6.51 -11.50 22.94
C HIS A 96 -7.88 -11.95 22.41
N LYS A 97 -8.54 -12.88 23.11
CA LYS A 97 -9.88 -13.39 22.74
C LYS A 97 -10.92 -12.27 22.70
N SER A 98 -10.93 -11.36 23.68
CA SER A 98 -11.83 -10.21 23.65
C SER A 98 -11.49 -9.22 22.54
N SER A 99 -10.20 -9.00 22.26
CA SER A 99 -9.76 -8.06 21.22
C SER A 99 -10.18 -8.53 19.83
N VAL A 100 -10.06 -9.82 19.52
CA VAL A 100 -10.54 -10.40 18.25
C VAL A 100 -12.04 -10.14 18.08
N ARG A 101 -12.85 -10.44 19.10
CA ARG A 101 -14.31 -10.16 19.07
C ARG A 101 -14.66 -8.69 18.90
N GLU A 102 -13.87 -7.80 19.52
CA GLU A 102 -14.09 -6.36 19.40
C GLU A 102 -13.67 -5.82 18.02
N LEU A 103 -12.65 -6.44 17.38
CA LEU A 103 -12.27 -6.17 16.00
C LEU A 103 -13.35 -6.62 15.03
N GLU A 104 -13.87 -7.84 15.19
CA GLU A 104 -14.96 -8.37 14.35
C GLU A 104 -16.15 -7.39 14.27
N GLN A 105 -16.57 -6.84 15.41
CA GLN A 105 -17.65 -5.84 15.48
C GLN A 105 -17.38 -4.53 14.72
N GLY A 106 -16.13 -4.24 14.36
CA GLY A 106 -15.72 -3.03 13.65
C GLY A 106 -15.34 -3.24 12.18
N LEU A 107 -15.43 -4.48 11.70
CA LEU A 107 -15.06 -4.90 10.35
C LEU A 107 -16.30 -5.35 9.57
N ALA A 108 -16.29 -5.25 8.25
CA ALA A 108 -17.31 -5.79 7.37
C ALA A 108 -17.27 -7.34 7.36
N PRO A 109 -18.37 -8.03 6.96
CA PRO A 109 -18.47 -9.48 6.99
C PRO A 109 -17.29 -10.22 6.32
N GLU A 110 -16.81 -9.72 5.19
CA GLU A 110 -15.72 -10.31 4.42
C GLU A 110 -14.41 -10.33 5.22
N LEU A 111 -14.09 -9.21 5.89
CA LEU A 111 -12.91 -9.11 6.76
C LEU A 111 -13.09 -9.87 8.08
N ARG A 112 -14.32 -10.00 8.59
CA ARG A 112 -14.59 -10.86 9.76
C ARG A 112 -14.25 -12.31 9.44
N GLU A 113 -14.76 -12.82 8.32
CA GLU A 113 -14.49 -14.19 7.89
C GLU A 113 -12.98 -14.40 7.60
N GLU A 114 -12.31 -13.40 7.04
CA GLU A 114 -10.85 -13.46 6.86
C GLU A 114 -10.11 -13.53 8.19
N LEU A 115 -10.46 -12.65 9.13
CA LEU A 115 -9.87 -12.63 10.46
C LEU A 115 -10.07 -13.98 11.16
N GLU A 116 -11.29 -14.53 11.16
CA GLU A 116 -11.61 -15.83 11.76
C GLU A 116 -10.81 -16.98 11.14
N ARG A 117 -10.58 -16.97 9.82
CA ARG A 117 -9.76 -17.99 9.13
C ARG A 117 -8.29 -17.90 9.50
N LEU A 118 -7.77 -16.69 9.72
CA LEU A 118 -6.35 -16.47 9.99
C LEU A 118 -6.01 -16.63 11.48
N THR A 119 -6.92 -16.24 12.38
CA THR A 119 -6.68 -16.29 13.82
C THR A 119 -7.09 -17.65 14.38
N LEU A 120 -6.11 -18.43 14.84
CA LEU A 120 -6.38 -19.68 15.54
C LEU A 120 -6.63 -19.39 17.04
N PRO A 121 -7.81 -19.74 17.61
CA PRO A 121 -8.08 -19.48 19.02
C PRO A 121 -7.19 -20.29 19.95
N PHE A 122 -6.78 -19.71 21.08
CA PHE A 122 -6.16 -20.46 22.17
C PHE A 122 -7.14 -21.47 22.76
N THR A 123 -6.63 -22.64 23.16
CA THR A 123 -7.43 -23.64 23.89
C THR A 123 -7.72 -23.14 25.31
N ASP A 124 -8.88 -23.51 25.84
CA ASP A 124 -9.25 -23.11 27.21
C ASP A 124 -8.52 -23.95 28.28
N GLU A 125 -7.94 -25.09 27.90
CA GLU A 125 -7.36 -26.10 28.80
C GLU A 125 -5.94 -25.79 29.28
N SER A 126 -5.22 -24.85 28.65
CA SER A 126 -3.85 -24.49 29.03
C SER A 126 -3.59 -22.98 29.03
N VAL A 127 -2.57 -22.59 29.79
CA VAL A 127 -2.00 -21.24 29.74
C VAL A 127 -0.97 -21.21 28.61
N PRO A 128 -1.11 -20.33 27.60
CA PRO A 128 -0.14 -20.24 26.52
C PRO A 128 1.22 -19.75 27.03
N SER A 129 2.27 -20.11 26.31
CA SER A 129 3.63 -19.63 26.51
C SER A 129 3.80 -18.18 26.02
N ASP A 130 4.86 -17.51 26.49
CA ASP A 130 5.23 -16.18 26.01
C ASP A 130 5.45 -16.14 24.49
N ALA A 131 5.96 -17.24 23.92
CA ALA A 131 6.16 -17.35 22.48
C ALA A 131 4.84 -17.41 21.72
N GLU A 132 3.89 -18.22 22.17
CA GLU A 132 2.56 -18.33 21.56
C GLU A 132 1.81 -16.98 21.63
N LEU A 133 1.86 -16.29 22.77
CA LEU A 133 1.28 -14.96 22.92
C LEU A 133 1.90 -13.94 21.97
N ARG A 134 3.23 -13.93 21.82
CA ARG A 134 3.93 -13.02 20.88
C ARG A 134 3.54 -13.29 19.44
N ILE A 135 3.45 -14.55 19.02
CA ILE A 135 3.07 -14.90 17.65
C ILE A 135 1.62 -14.49 17.37
N ALA A 136 0.68 -14.83 18.25
CA ALA A 136 -0.73 -14.50 18.07
C ALA A 136 -0.96 -12.98 18.02
N GLN A 137 -0.30 -12.20 18.86
CA GLN A 137 -0.42 -10.74 18.83
C GLN A 137 0.29 -10.12 17.62
N ALA A 138 1.48 -10.60 17.26
CA ALA A 138 2.19 -10.11 16.07
C ALA A 138 1.40 -10.38 14.78
N GLN A 139 0.69 -11.51 14.70
CA GLN A 139 -0.21 -11.81 13.59
C GLN A 139 -1.32 -10.75 13.47
N LEU A 140 -2.01 -10.43 14.56
CA LEU A 140 -3.06 -9.41 14.57
C LEU A 140 -2.51 -8.02 14.21
N VAL A 141 -1.38 -7.62 14.80
CA VAL A 141 -0.76 -6.31 14.51
C VAL A 141 -0.38 -6.22 13.04
N GLY A 142 0.31 -7.23 12.49
CA GLY A 142 0.74 -7.23 11.10
C GLY A 142 -0.42 -7.23 10.12
N TRP A 143 -1.47 -8.02 10.39
CA TRP A 143 -2.68 -8.03 9.56
C TRP A 143 -3.40 -6.66 9.58
N LEU A 144 -3.55 -6.05 10.76
CA LEU A 144 -4.16 -4.73 10.89
C LEU A 144 -3.33 -3.63 10.22
N GLU A 145 -2.00 -3.65 10.37
CA GLU A 145 -1.10 -2.71 9.68
C GLU A 145 -1.21 -2.86 8.16
N GLY A 146 -1.29 -4.10 7.64
CA GLY A 146 -1.52 -4.37 6.23
C GLY A 146 -2.87 -3.86 5.73
N LEU A 147 -3.95 -4.09 6.49
CA LEU A 147 -5.30 -3.61 6.17
C LEU A 147 -5.33 -2.07 6.05
N PHE A 148 -4.82 -1.36 7.06
CA PHE A 148 -4.83 0.10 7.04
C PHE A 148 -3.92 0.67 5.95
N HIS A 149 -2.77 0.03 5.68
CA HIS A 149 -1.89 0.44 4.59
C HIS A 149 -2.55 0.24 3.21
N GLY A 150 -3.29 -0.86 3.02
CA GLY A 150 -4.08 -1.12 1.81
C GLY A 150 -5.13 -0.04 1.57
N ILE A 151 -5.90 0.30 2.60
CA ILE A 151 -6.91 1.38 2.53
C ILE A 151 -6.26 2.73 2.23
N GLN A 152 -5.16 3.07 2.89
CA GLN A 152 -4.44 4.33 2.63
C GLN A 152 -3.91 4.42 1.19
N THR A 153 -3.38 3.32 0.67
CA THR A 153 -2.88 3.23 -0.71
C THR A 153 -4.01 3.41 -1.71
N ALA A 154 -5.14 2.74 -1.48
CA ALA A 154 -6.34 2.86 -2.28
C ALA A 154 -6.88 4.31 -2.31
N LEU A 155 -7.04 4.94 -1.14
CA LEU A 155 -7.50 6.33 -1.02
C LEU A 155 -6.54 7.33 -1.67
N PHE A 156 -5.23 7.12 -1.52
CA PHE A 156 -4.23 7.97 -2.18
C PHE A 156 -4.32 7.86 -3.71
N ALA A 157 -4.47 6.64 -4.24
CA ALA A 157 -4.62 6.41 -5.67
C ALA A 157 -5.88 7.11 -6.22
N GLN A 158 -7.01 7.02 -5.53
CA GLN A 158 -8.24 7.75 -5.88
C GLN A 158 -8.02 9.26 -5.92
N GLN A 159 -7.41 9.84 -4.88
CA GLN A 159 -7.14 11.28 -4.84
C GLN A 159 -6.25 11.75 -6.01
N MET A 160 -5.29 10.92 -6.43
CA MET A 160 -4.44 11.21 -7.57
C MET A 160 -5.20 11.08 -8.90
N ALA A 161 -6.04 10.06 -9.06
CA ALA A 161 -6.89 9.88 -10.25
C ALA A 161 -7.89 11.05 -10.41
N ALA A 162 -8.58 11.42 -9.33
CA ALA A 162 -9.50 12.55 -9.32
C ALA A 162 -8.80 13.88 -9.68
N ARG A 163 -7.58 14.11 -9.18
CA ARG A 163 -6.77 15.28 -9.56
C ARG A 163 -6.42 15.28 -11.05
N ALA A 164 -5.97 14.15 -11.59
CA ALA A 164 -5.61 14.02 -13.00
C ALA A 164 -6.84 14.25 -13.91
N GLN A 165 -8.00 13.72 -13.55
CA GLN A 165 -9.26 13.95 -14.28
C GLN A 165 -9.63 15.45 -14.30
N LEU A 166 -9.52 16.14 -13.16
CA LEU A 166 -9.79 17.59 -13.08
C LEU A 166 -8.80 18.41 -13.92
N GLU A 167 -7.51 18.05 -13.92
CA GLU A 167 -6.52 18.71 -14.78
C GLU A 167 -6.81 18.49 -16.26
N GLN A 168 -7.23 17.28 -16.65
CA GLN A 168 -7.60 16.97 -18.02
C GLN A 168 -8.86 17.73 -18.46
N MET A 169 -9.86 17.86 -17.59
CA MET A 169 -11.03 18.71 -17.85
C MET A 169 -10.66 20.19 -18.00
N ARG A 170 -9.74 20.70 -17.18
CA ARG A 170 -9.23 22.08 -17.30
C ARG A 170 -8.45 22.30 -18.60
N GLN A 171 -7.68 21.32 -19.06
CA GLN A 171 -6.95 21.38 -20.32
C GLN A 171 -7.89 21.27 -21.54
N GLY A 172 -8.94 20.45 -21.46
CA GLY A 172 -9.96 20.30 -22.50
C GLY A 172 -10.96 21.46 -22.59
N ALA A 173 -11.14 22.23 -21.51
CA ALA A 173 -12.03 23.40 -21.47
C ALA A 173 -11.33 24.73 -21.83
N LEU A 174 -10.02 24.73 -22.12
CA LEU A 174 -9.33 25.92 -22.65
C LEU A 174 -9.81 26.19 -24.09
N PRO A 175 -10.40 27.37 -24.37
CA PRO A 175 -10.92 27.67 -25.71
C PRO A 175 -9.78 27.67 -26.74
N PRO A 176 -9.93 26.95 -27.87
CA PRO A 176 -8.99 27.05 -28.98
C PRO A 176 -9.10 28.43 -29.61
N GLY A 177 -8.19 29.34 -29.25
CA GLY A 177 -8.19 30.69 -29.79
C GLY A 177 -7.13 31.59 -29.20
N MET A 178 -5.86 31.35 -29.57
CA MET A 178 -4.89 32.41 -29.88
C MET A 178 -3.57 31.83 -30.44
N HIS A 179 -3.63 30.85 -31.36
CA HIS A 179 -2.59 30.80 -32.38
C HIS A 179 -2.98 31.86 -33.41
N ALA A 180 -2.37 33.04 -33.26
CA ALA A 180 -2.39 34.10 -34.24
C ALA A 180 -2.08 33.49 -35.62
N ALA A 181 -3.11 33.41 -36.46
CA ALA A 181 -2.96 33.23 -37.87
C ALA A 181 -2.41 34.55 -38.44
N ASP A 182 -1.10 34.76 -38.37
CA ASP A 182 -0.42 35.72 -39.24
C ASP A 182 0.21 34.97 -40.42
N GLY A 183 -0.68 34.55 -41.31
CA GLY A 183 -0.33 34.17 -42.67
C GLY A 183 -0.73 35.27 -43.63
N LYS A 184 0.19 36.20 -43.94
CA LYS A 184 0.23 36.82 -45.27
C LYS A 184 1.61 37.37 -45.63
N ALA A 185 2.21 36.72 -46.61
CA ALA A 185 3.35 37.21 -47.37
C ALA A 185 3.03 38.54 -48.07
N GLY A 186 4.02 39.44 -48.12
CA GLY A 186 3.99 40.67 -48.89
C GLY A 186 5.39 41.26 -49.05
N HIS A 187 6.08 40.86 -50.11
CA HIS A 187 7.29 41.50 -50.64
C HIS A 187 6.96 42.94 -51.11
N GLY A 188 7.75 43.96 -50.74
CA GLY A 188 7.70 45.26 -51.44
C GLY A 188 8.21 46.50 -50.69
N HIS A 189 9.44 46.91 -51.03
CA HIS A 189 9.90 48.29 -51.28
C HIS A 189 10.07 49.35 -50.14
N VAL A 190 11.35 49.71 -49.96
CA VAL A 190 12.01 51.02 -49.75
C VAL A 190 11.14 52.28 -49.53
N GLY A 191 11.49 53.08 -48.51
CA GLY A 191 11.16 54.52 -48.44
C GLY A 191 11.51 55.15 -47.08
N GLY A 192 12.51 56.04 -47.06
CA GLY A 192 12.98 56.73 -45.85
C GLY A 192 12.02 57.78 -45.28
N GLY A 193 12.30 58.27 -44.08
CA GLY A 193 11.51 59.32 -43.43
C GLY A 193 11.94 59.62 -41.99
N GLN A 194 13.05 60.35 -41.88
CA GLN A 194 13.46 61.17 -40.74
C GLN A 194 12.36 62.16 -40.33
N TYR A 195 11.96 62.27 -39.05
CA TYR A 195 11.61 63.56 -38.42
C TYR A 195 11.67 63.49 -36.87
N LEU A 196 12.49 64.41 -36.34
CA LEU A 196 12.49 65.15 -35.06
C LEU A 196 12.22 64.41 -33.74
#